data_AF-A0AA84ZK87-F1
#
_entry.id   AF-A0AA84ZK87-F1
#
_cell.length_a   1.000
_cell.length_b   1.000
_cell.length_c   1.000
_cell.angle_alpha   90.00
_cell.angle_beta   90.00
_cell.angle_gamma   90.00
#
_symmetry.space_group_name_H-M   'P 1'
#
loop_
_entity.id
_entity.type
_entity.pdbx_description
1 polymer ?
#
loop_
_entity_poly.entity_id
_entity_poly.type
_entity_poly.pdbx_seq_one_letter_code
_entity_poly.pdbx_strand_id
1 'polypeptide(L)'
;MVYLIILNRTVEMKIFAVFGIVLTYFCAVTFGAESLHRCNKDFEATMEFCFKQNIAYSNRFPNLKSLRNACMGDRYCKPRAKNCLLSALQGSAFSKCPLQRTYIKSINRMF
;
A
#
# COMPACT_ATOMS: atom_id res chain seq x y z
N MET A 1 -6.53 45.96 -34.36
CA MET A 1 -6.09 44.58 -34.69
C MET A 1 -4.98 44.04 -33.77
N VAL A 2 -4.08 44.86 -33.21
CA VAL A 2 -3.00 44.38 -32.31
C VAL A 2 -3.52 43.81 -30.97
N TYR A 3 -4.57 44.39 -30.40
CA TYR A 3 -5.18 43.92 -29.13
C TYR A 3 -5.78 42.51 -29.21
N LEU A 4 -6.32 42.11 -30.37
CA LEU A 4 -6.93 40.78 -30.54
C LEU A 4 -5.87 39.66 -30.54
N ILE A 5 -4.67 39.94 -31.05
CA ILE A 5 -3.57 38.96 -31.16
C ILE A 5 -2.93 38.71 -29.78
N ILE A 6 -2.79 39.76 -28.95
CA ILE A 6 -2.23 39.64 -27.60
C ILE A 6 -3.19 38.89 -26.67
N LEU A 7 -4.50 39.15 -26.78
CA LEU A 7 -5.53 38.42 -26.04
C LEU A 7 -5.56 36.93 -26.42
N ASN A 8 -5.48 36.62 -27.72
CA ASN A 8 -5.51 35.22 -28.18
C ASN A 8 -4.31 34.43 -27.65
N ARG A 9 -3.09 35.01 -27.68
CA ARG A 9 -1.89 34.36 -27.12
C ARG A 9 -1.92 34.17 -25.61
N THR A 10 -2.56 35.08 -24.86
CA THR A 10 -2.68 34.93 -23.40
C THR A 10 -3.73 33.90 -23.00
N VAL A 11 -4.78 33.72 -23.79
CA VAL A 11 -5.76 32.64 -23.62
C VAL A 11 -5.11 31.28 -23.90
N GLU A 12 -4.35 31.16 -24.99
CA GLU A 12 -3.64 29.91 -25.32
C GLU A 12 -2.64 29.50 -24.24
N MET A 13 -1.80 30.41 -23.73
CA MET A 13 -0.84 30.11 -22.66
C MET A 13 -1.52 29.63 -21.35
N LYS A 14 -2.69 30.19 -21.01
CA LYS A 14 -3.44 29.77 -19.82
C LYS A 14 -4.03 28.37 -19.97
N ILE A 15 -4.51 28.01 -21.16
CA ILE A 15 -5.08 26.69 -21.44
C ILE A 15 -4.02 25.60 -21.33
N PHE A 16 -2.81 25.82 -21.86
CA PHE A 16 -1.70 24.86 -21.74
C PHE A 16 -1.27 24.62 -20.29
N ALA A 17 -1.26 25.66 -19.46
CA ALA A 17 -0.95 25.54 -18.04
C ALA A 17 -2.00 24.69 -17.30
N VAL A 18 -3.29 24.91 -17.57
CA VAL A 18 -4.38 24.14 -16.97
C VAL A 18 -4.33 22.67 -17.40
N PHE A 19 -4.07 22.39 -18.68
CA PHE A 19 -3.89 21.03 -19.18
C PHE A 19 -2.71 20.31 -18.52
N GLY A 20 -1.58 20.99 -18.31
CA GLY A 20 -0.41 20.41 -17.63
C GLY A 20 -0.68 20.04 -16.16
N ILE A 21 -1.44 20.87 -15.44
CA ILE A 21 -1.79 20.62 -14.04
C ILE A 21 -2.74 19.42 -13.91
N VAL A 22 -3.72 19.32 -14.82
CA VAL A 22 -4.67 18.20 -14.83
C VAL A 22 -3.95 16.88 -15.15
N LEU A 23 -3.07 16.87 -16.15
CA LEU A 23 -2.35 15.65 -16.55
C LEU A 23 -1.42 15.12 -15.43
N THR A 24 -0.71 16.02 -14.75
CA THR A 24 0.18 15.65 -13.63
C THR A 24 -0.59 15.17 -12.41
N TYR A 25 -1.77 15.74 -12.14
CA TYR A 25 -2.66 15.27 -11.08
C TYR A 25 -3.18 13.85 -11.35
N PHE A 26 -3.60 13.55 -12.58
CA PHE A 26 -4.04 12.20 -12.95
C PHE A 26 -2.92 11.16 -12.82
N CYS A 27 -1.70 11.48 -13.25
CA CYS A 27 -0.54 10.60 -13.08
C CYS A 27 -0.19 10.35 -11.60
N ALA A 28 -0.31 11.36 -10.74
CA ALA A 28 -0.08 11.20 -9.31
C ALA A 28 -1.12 10.29 -8.64
N VAL A 29 -2.39 10.39 -9.06
CA VAL A 29 -3.49 9.56 -8.54
C VAL A 29 -3.36 8.11 -9.01
N THR A 30 -3.04 7.87 -10.28
CA THR A 30 -2.80 6.50 -10.79
C THR A 30 -1.57 5.87 -10.15
N PHE A 31 -0.46 6.59 -10.02
CA PHE A 31 0.75 6.07 -9.38
C PHE A 31 0.53 5.80 -7.89
N GLY A 32 -0.29 6.63 -7.23
CA GLY A 32 -0.76 6.41 -5.86
C GLY A 32 -1.57 5.10 -5.72
N ALA A 33 -2.47 4.83 -6.65
CA ALA A 33 -3.30 3.62 -6.63
C ALA A 33 -2.50 2.35 -6.98
N GLU A 34 -1.60 2.41 -7.95
CA GLU A 34 -0.76 1.28 -8.36
C GLU A 34 0.26 0.90 -7.27
N SER A 35 0.90 1.90 -6.65
CA SER A 35 1.78 1.68 -5.52
C SER A 35 1.03 1.09 -4.32
N LEU A 36 -0.20 1.56 -4.06
CA LEU A 36 -1.08 1.00 -3.03
C LEU A 36 -1.45 -0.47 -3.33
N HIS A 37 -1.82 -0.79 -4.57
CA HIS A 37 -2.20 -2.14 -4.96
C HIS A 37 -1.03 -3.12 -4.75
N ARG A 38 0.18 -2.74 -5.19
CA ARG A 38 1.38 -3.53 -4.97
C ARG A 38 1.69 -3.70 -3.48
N CYS A 39 1.63 -2.62 -2.70
CA CYS A 39 1.86 -2.67 -1.26
C CYS A 39 0.84 -3.57 -0.52
N ASN A 40 -0.44 -3.56 -0.94
CA ASN A 40 -1.45 -4.46 -0.39
C ASN A 40 -1.11 -5.93 -0.69
N LYS A 41 -0.68 -6.23 -1.92
CA LYS A 41 -0.29 -7.59 -2.32
C LYS A 41 0.95 -8.07 -1.56
N ASP A 42 1.95 -7.23 -1.42
CA ASP A 42 3.17 -7.53 -0.66
C ASP A 42 2.84 -7.71 0.83
N PHE A 43 1.90 -6.91 1.36
CA PHE A 43 1.41 -7.05 2.73
C PHE A 43 0.67 -8.38 2.94
N GLU A 44 -0.20 -8.77 2.02
CA GLU A 44 -0.92 -10.05 2.07
C GLU A 44 0.04 -11.25 2.06
N ALA A 45 1.03 -11.24 1.15
CA ALA A 45 2.07 -12.26 1.09
C ALA A 45 2.91 -12.32 2.37
N THR A 46 3.22 -11.16 2.96
CA THR A 46 3.93 -11.06 4.24
C THR A 46 3.10 -11.65 5.38
N MET A 47 1.78 -11.39 5.42
CA MET A 47 0.88 -12.01 6.38
C MET A 47 0.88 -13.53 6.25
N GLU A 48 0.79 -14.04 5.03
CA GLU A 48 0.81 -15.48 4.79
C GLU A 48 2.13 -16.11 5.27
N PHE A 49 3.26 -15.50 4.92
CA PHE A 49 4.58 -15.94 5.37
C PHE A 49 4.68 -15.95 6.90
N CYS A 50 4.32 -14.84 7.56
CA CYS A 50 4.41 -14.73 9.02
C CYS A 50 3.49 -15.71 9.75
N PHE A 51 2.31 -16.02 9.22
CA PHE A 51 1.41 -17.03 9.81
C PHE A 51 1.89 -18.47 9.55
N LYS A 52 2.53 -18.73 8.41
CA LYS A 52 3.07 -20.05 8.04
C LYS A 52 4.42 -20.37 8.68
N GLN A 53 5.08 -19.43 9.36
CA GLN A 53 6.32 -19.72 10.09
C GLN A 53 6.16 -20.80 11.17
N ASN A 54 4.94 -21.04 11.64
CA ASN A 54 4.66 -22.23 12.43
C ASN A 54 4.44 -23.42 11.49
N ILE A 55 5.31 -24.44 11.58
CA ILE A 55 5.29 -25.65 10.75
C ILE A 55 3.93 -26.37 10.81
N ALA A 56 3.21 -26.27 11.92
CA ALA A 56 1.86 -26.83 12.05
C ALA A 56 0.83 -26.20 11.09
N TYR A 57 1.11 -24.99 10.58
CA TYR A 57 0.21 -24.20 9.73
C TYR A 57 0.65 -24.11 8.28
N SER A 58 1.94 -24.31 7.98
CA SER A 58 2.50 -24.13 6.62
C SER A 58 1.77 -24.94 5.56
N ASN A 59 1.32 -26.16 5.90
CA ASN A 59 0.66 -27.10 4.98
C ASN A 59 -0.82 -27.35 5.30
N ARG A 60 -1.34 -26.80 6.40
CA ARG A 60 -2.66 -27.18 6.94
C ARG A 60 -3.79 -26.26 6.50
N PHE A 61 -3.49 -25.02 6.16
CA PHE A 61 -4.49 -24.01 5.84
C PHE A 61 -4.18 -23.35 4.49
N PRO A 62 -5.03 -23.55 3.47
CA PRO A 62 -4.79 -23.00 2.12
C PRO A 62 -5.11 -21.50 2.02
N ASN A 63 -5.90 -20.96 2.96
CA ASN A 63 -6.41 -19.60 2.90
C ASN A 63 -5.87 -18.74 4.06
N LEU A 64 -5.53 -17.49 3.76
CA LEU A 64 -5.00 -16.53 4.73
C LEU A 64 -5.93 -16.32 5.94
N LYS A 65 -7.25 -16.30 5.73
CA LYS A 65 -8.24 -16.14 6.80
C LYS A 65 -8.16 -17.28 7.82
N SER A 66 -8.06 -18.52 7.35
CA SER A 66 -7.95 -19.70 8.22
C SER A 66 -6.59 -19.74 8.93
N LEU A 67 -5.51 -19.41 8.22
CA LEU A 67 -4.17 -19.25 8.80
C LEU A 67 -4.17 -18.23 9.94
N ARG A 68 -4.73 -17.04 9.70
CA ARG A 68 -4.85 -15.99 10.70
C ARG A 68 -5.63 -16.48 11.92
N ASN A 69 -6.81 -17.07 11.71
CA ASN A 69 -7.65 -17.50 12.82
C ASN A 69 -6.97 -18.60 13.66
N ALA A 70 -6.32 -19.57 13.01
CA ALA A 70 -5.54 -20.60 13.70
C ALA A 70 -4.37 -20.00 14.49
N CYS A 71 -3.62 -19.08 13.88
CA CYS A 71 -2.50 -18.40 14.52
C CYS A 71 -2.94 -17.52 15.71
N MET A 72 -4.08 -16.83 15.60
CA MET A 72 -4.63 -16.00 16.69
C MET A 72 -5.14 -16.82 17.87
N GLY A 73 -5.57 -18.06 17.63
CA GLY A 73 -5.93 -19.01 18.67
C GLY A 73 -4.73 -19.70 19.33
N ASP A 74 -3.52 -19.52 18.82
CA ASP A 74 -2.30 -20.15 19.32
C ASP A 74 -1.41 -19.17 20.08
N ARG A 75 -1.06 -19.55 21.31
CA ARG A 75 -0.27 -18.73 22.25
C ARG A 75 1.14 -18.38 21.76
N TYR A 76 1.71 -19.18 20.87
CA TYR A 76 3.08 -19.00 20.36
C TYR A 76 3.10 -18.31 19.00
N CYS A 77 2.13 -18.61 18.15
CA CYS A 77 2.00 -18.00 16.83
C CYS A 77 1.64 -16.53 16.94
N LYS A 78 0.71 -16.16 17.83
CA LYS A 78 0.26 -14.77 18.00
C LYS A 78 1.41 -13.75 18.20
N PRO A 79 2.30 -13.89 19.21
CA PRO A 79 3.41 -12.95 19.39
C PRO A 79 4.47 -13.03 18.27
N ARG A 80 4.76 -14.23 17.74
CA ARG A 80 5.72 -14.39 16.63
C ARG A 80 5.25 -13.72 15.35
N ALA A 81 3.99 -13.93 14.98
CA ALA A 81 3.40 -13.33 13.79
C ALA A 81 3.34 -11.81 13.92
N LYS A 82 2.99 -11.26 15.10
CA LYS A 82 3.03 -9.81 15.37
C LYS A 82 4.44 -9.26 15.14
N ASN A 83 5.46 -9.86 15.75
CA ASN A 83 6.84 -9.40 15.62
C ASN A 83 7.36 -9.52 14.18
N CYS A 84 7.06 -10.63 13.49
CA CYS A 84 7.38 -10.81 12.08
C CYS A 84 6.76 -9.72 11.20
N LEU A 85 5.46 -9.44 11.39
CA LEU A 85 4.73 -8.43 10.63
C LEU A 85 5.27 -7.02 10.88
N LEU A 86 5.52 -6.66 12.13
CA LEU A 86 6.08 -5.36 12.47
C LEU A 86 7.50 -5.19 11.92
N SER A 87 8.35 -6.22 12.01
CA SER A 87 9.71 -6.18 11.46
C SER A 87 9.70 -6.06 9.93
N ALA A 88 8.82 -6.80 9.25
CA ALA A 88 8.69 -6.73 7.80
C ALA A 88 8.19 -5.34 7.36
N LEU A 89 7.16 -4.82 8.04
CA LEU A 89 6.62 -3.49 7.78
C LEU A 89 7.64 -2.39 8.04
N GLN A 90 8.57 -2.54 8.98
CA GLN A 90 9.66 -1.59 9.21
C GLN A 90 10.81 -1.74 8.20
N GLY A 91 10.82 -2.80 7.40
CA GLY A 91 11.83 -3.08 6.40
C GLY A 91 11.75 -2.19 5.17
N SER A 92 12.80 -2.25 4.34
CA SER A 92 12.94 -1.47 3.10
C SER A 92 11.86 -1.79 2.06
N ALA A 93 11.25 -2.97 2.11
CA ALA A 93 10.17 -3.38 1.21
C ALA A 93 8.93 -2.48 1.34
N PHE A 94 8.62 -1.98 2.55
CA PHE A 94 7.45 -1.15 2.83
C PHE A 94 7.78 0.33 3.03
N SER A 95 9.06 0.72 2.96
CA SER A 95 9.47 2.13 3.12
C SER A 95 8.92 3.04 2.02
N LYS A 96 8.63 2.47 0.84
CA LYS A 96 8.02 3.17 -0.30
C LYS A 96 6.49 3.09 -0.31
N CYS A 97 5.89 2.40 0.65
CA CYS A 97 4.44 2.27 0.75
C CYS A 97 3.85 3.47 1.50
N PRO A 98 2.98 4.29 0.87
CA PRO A 98 2.44 5.50 1.49
C PRO A 98 1.60 5.23 2.76
N LEU A 99 1.16 3.98 2.97
CA LEU A 99 0.33 3.55 4.10
C LEU A 99 1.05 2.66 5.15
N GLN A 100 2.38 2.61 5.16
CA GLN A 100 3.15 1.81 6.12
C GLN A 100 2.68 2.00 7.58
N ARG A 101 2.49 3.25 8.02
CA ARG A 101 1.97 3.58 9.37
C ARG A 101 0.57 3.02 9.62
N THR A 102 -0.28 3.00 8.61
CA THR A 102 -1.64 2.45 8.71
C THR A 102 -1.60 0.94 8.87
N TYR A 103 -0.75 0.22 8.12
CA TYR A 103 -0.57 -1.22 8.30
C TYR A 103 -0.06 -1.54 9.71
N ILE A 104 0.93 -0.81 10.22
CA ILE A 104 1.45 -0.99 11.59
C ILE A 104 0.33 -0.81 12.63
N LYS A 105 -0.47 0.25 12.51
CA LYS A 105 -1.63 0.48 13.39
C LYS A 105 -2.65 -0.66 13.30
N SER A 106 -2.94 -1.15 12.10
CA SER A 106 -3.86 -2.27 11.89
C SER A 106 -3.35 -3.57 12.55
N ILE A 107 -2.06 -3.88 12.42
CA ILE A 107 -1.44 -5.02 13.11
C ILE A 107 -1.55 -4.86 14.63
N ASN A 108 -1.22 -3.70 15.18
CA ASN A 108 -1.32 -3.48 16.63
C ASN A 108 -2.75 -3.61 17.17
N ARG A 109 -3.78 -3.31 16.37
CA ARG A 109 -5.19 -3.51 16.75
C ARG A 109 -5.64 -4.96 16.62
N MET A 110 -5.06 -5.71 15.69
CA MET A 110 -5.45 -7.09 15.41
C MET A 110 -4.93 -8.09 16.46
N PHE A 111 -3.83 -7.75 17.15
CA PHE A 111 -3.12 -8.62 18.10
C PHE A 111 -3.11 -8.08 19.53
#